data_AF-U5E5I4-F1
#
_entry.id   AF-U5E5I4-F1
#
_cell.length_a   1.000
_cell.length_b   1.000
_cell.length_c   1.000
_cell.angle_alpha   90.00
_cell.angle_beta   90.00
_cell.angle_gamma   90.00
#
_symmetry.space_group_name_H-M   'P 1'
#
loop_
_entity.id
_entity.type
_entity.pdbx_description
1 polymer ?
#
loop_
_entity_poly.entity_id
_entity_poly.type
_entity_poly.pdbx_seq_one_letter_code
_entity_poly.pdbx_strand_id
1 'polypeptide(L)'
;MRVHRLATAVPDAATHWAGTRWSWILVLVLAMAAVVIGVVTSFPLWWQTTVYTSAGLISVVMLFLLQHTTNRANHAVLIKLDELVRATTGARADFLDLEDRQVHEQEALHDRLIADPSTAVPEEQ
;
A
#
# COMPACT_ATOMS: atom_id res chain seq x y z
N MET A 1 -0.10 -31.35 -13.42
CA MET A 1 -0.09 -30.87 -12.01
C MET A 1 1.34 -30.71 -11.45
N ARG A 2 2.27 -29.95 -12.08
CA ARG A 2 3.63 -29.70 -11.54
C ARG A 2 4.32 -28.44 -12.12
N VAL A 3 3.68 -27.26 -12.03
CA VAL A 3 4.35 -26.00 -12.47
C VAL A 3 4.20 -24.84 -11.48
N HIS A 4 3.36 -24.98 -10.45
CA HIS A 4 3.01 -23.85 -9.56
C HIS A 4 4.00 -23.56 -8.40
N ARG A 5 5.07 -24.34 -8.23
CA ARG A 5 6.01 -24.20 -7.09
C ARG A 5 7.24 -23.30 -7.34
N LEU A 6 7.45 -22.84 -8.58
CA LEU A 6 8.61 -22.00 -8.91
C LEU A 6 8.31 -20.49 -8.77
N ALA A 7 7.05 -20.09 -8.78
CA ALA A 7 6.66 -18.68 -8.73
C ALA A 7 6.64 -18.07 -7.31
N THR A 8 6.61 -18.89 -6.26
CA THR A 8 6.53 -18.41 -4.87
C THR A 8 7.85 -18.49 -4.10
N ALA A 9 8.89 -19.12 -4.67
CA ALA A 9 10.19 -19.26 -4.00
C ALA A 9 11.07 -17.98 -4.07
N VAL A 10 10.90 -17.18 -5.12
CA VAL A 10 11.65 -15.91 -5.28
C VAL A 10 11.13 -14.80 -4.34
N PRO A 11 9.81 -14.62 -4.16
CA PRO A 11 9.28 -13.64 -3.21
C PRO A 11 9.67 -13.94 -1.75
N ASP A 12 9.54 -15.18 -1.29
CA ASP A 12 9.71 -15.49 0.14
C ASP A 12 11.17 -15.33 0.63
N ALA A 13 12.15 -15.64 -0.21
CA ALA A 13 13.57 -15.43 0.10
C ALA A 13 13.96 -13.94 0.11
N ALA A 14 13.41 -13.15 -0.83
CA ALA A 14 13.60 -11.70 -0.84
C ALA A 14 12.94 -11.03 0.38
N THR A 15 11.78 -11.53 0.79
CA THR A 15 10.99 -10.97 1.91
C THR A 15 11.65 -11.24 3.27
N HIS A 16 12.34 -12.38 3.44
CA HIS A 16 13.08 -12.68 4.66
C HIS A 16 14.38 -11.86 4.81
N TRP A 17 15.00 -11.44 3.71
CA TRP A 17 16.18 -10.54 3.74
C TRP A 17 15.80 -9.06 3.83
N ALA A 18 14.70 -8.65 3.17
CA ALA A 18 14.20 -7.27 3.18
C ALA A 18 13.67 -6.81 4.55
N GLY A 19 13.33 -7.74 5.45
CA GLY A 19 12.87 -7.45 6.82
C GLY A 19 13.96 -7.19 7.84
N THR A 20 15.24 -7.23 7.46
CA THR A 20 16.33 -7.00 8.41
C THR A 20 16.69 -5.52 8.43
N ARG A 21 16.88 -4.95 9.64
CA ARG A 21 17.34 -3.57 9.94
C ARG A 21 18.54 -3.07 9.10
N TRP A 22 19.19 -3.97 8.37
CA TRP A 22 20.36 -3.76 7.52
C TRP A 22 20.03 -3.36 6.05
N SER A 23 18.78 -3.48 5.59
CA SER A 23 18.44 -3.15 4.18
C SER A 23 18.67 -1.67 3.87
N TRP A 24 18.34 -0.77 4.81
CA TRP A 24 18.55 0.66 4.65
C TRP A 24 20.04 1.03 4.65
N ILE A 25 20.85 0.31 5.44
CA ILE A 25 22.31 0.49 5.48
C ILE A 25 22.93 0.13 4.13
N LEU A 26 22.50 -0.97 3.50
CA LEU A 26 22.98 -1.37 2.18
C LEU A 26 22.66 -0.31 1.11
N VAL A 27 21.44 0.23 1.13
CA VAL A 27 21.02 1.32 0.21
C VAL A 27 21.86 2.57 0.45
N LEU A 28 22.14 2.94 1.71
CA LEU A 28 22.97 4.09 2.06
C LEU A 28 24.41 3.92 1.57
N VAL A 29 25.00 2.72 1.73
CA VAL A 29 26.35 2.41 1.24
C VAL A 29 26.41 2.48 -0.28
N LEU A 30 25.41 1.94 -0.98
CA LEU A 30 25.33 1.99 -2.44
C LEU A 30 25.20 3.44 -2.94
N ALA A 31 24.37 4.25 -2.28
CA ALA A 31 24.24 5.67 -2.59
C ALA A 31 25.56 6.43 -2.38
N MET A 32 26.24 6.17 -1.26
CA MET A 32 27.55 6.79 -0.98
C MET A 32 28.60 6.40 -2.02
N ALA A 33 28.65 5.12 -2.41
CA ALA A 33 29.54 4.64 -3.46
C ALA A 33 29.28 5.35 -4.80
N ALA A 34 28.01 5.53 -5.18
CA ALA A 34 27.65 6.29 -6.38
C ALA A 34 28.13 7.75 -6.30
N VAL A 35 27.97 8.41 -5.15
CA VAL A 35 28.47 9.79 -4.97
C VAL A 35 29.99 9.86 -5.14
N VAL A 36 30.74 8.93 -4.53
CA VAL A 36 32.20 8.88 -4.64
C VAL A 36 32.65 8.68 -6.09
N ILE A 37 31.99 7.77 -6.83
CA ILE A 37 32.27 7.56 -8.27
C ILE A 37 32.01 8.84 -9.06
N GLY A 38 30.92 9.56 -8.74
CA GLY A 38 30.62 10.86 -9.35
C GLY A 38 31.71 11.91 -9.11
N VAL A 39 32.23 12.02 -7.87
CA VAL A 39 33.30 12.96 -7.53
C VAL A 39 34.60 12.63 -8.26
N VAL A 40 35.01 11.35 -8.29
CA VAL A 40 36.23 10.90 -8.99
C VAL A 40 36.15 11.16 -10.49
N THR A 41 34.95 11.04 -11.08
CA THR A 41 34.73 11.25 -12.52
C THR A 41 34.40 12.70 -12.90
N SER A 42 34.37 13.63 -11.93
CA SER A 42 33.95 15.03 -12.15
C SER A 42 32.51 15.19 -12.65
N PHE A 43 31.59 14.32 -12.21
CA PHE A 43 30.16 14.34 -12.50
C PHE A 43 29.79 14.54 -13.99
N PRO A 44 30.19 13.61 -14.88
CA PRO A 44 29.88 13.73 -16.30
C PRO A 44 28.39 13.52 -16.57
N LEU A 45 27.90 14.07 -17.69
CA LEU A 45 26.46 14.04 -18.04
C LEU A 45 25.86 12.62 -18.12
N TRP A 46 26.63 11.64 -18.62
CA TRP A 46 26.18 10.24 -18.71
C TRP A 46 26.02 9.59 -17.32
N TRP A 47 26.88 9.96 -16.37
CA TRP A 47 26.83 9.48 -15.00
C TRP A 47 25.58 10.02 -14.29
N GLN A 48 25.35 11.33 -14.38
CA GLN A 48 24.16 11.97 -13.79
C GLN A 48 22.86 11.38 -14.35
N THR A 49 22.77 11.24 -15.68
CA THR A 49 21.60 10.65 -16.35
C THR A 49 21.33 9.23 -15.84
N THR A 50 22.38 8.42 -15.67
CA THR A 50 22.27 7.05 -15.14
C THR A 50 21.72 7.06 -13.71
N VAL A 51 22.25 7.91 -12.83
CA VAL A 51 21.81 8.01 -11.44
C VAL A 51 20.35 8.46 -11.35
N TYR A 52 19.96 9.55 -12.02
CA TYR A 52 18.58 10.05 -11.98
C TYR A 52 17.57 9.04 -12.52
N THR A 53 17.92 8.36 -13.62
CA THR A 53 17.05 7.34 -14.21
C THR A 53 16.89 6.13 -13.28
N SER A 54 17.98 5.69 -12.66
CA SER A 54 17.95 4.57 -11.70
C SER A 54 17.13 4.90 -10.44
N ALA A 55 17.25 6.12 -9.91
CA ALA A 55 16.46 6.57 -8.77
C ALA A 55 14.96 6.63 -9.11
N GLY A 56 14.63 7.05 -10.34
CA GLY A 56 13.27 7.00 -10.86
C GLY A 56 12.71 5.57 -10.89
N LEU A 57 13.48 4.62 -11.42
CA LEU A 57 13.08 3.21 -11.47
C LEU A 57 12.87 2.62 -10.07
N ILE A 58 13.81 2.85 -9.15
CA ILE A 58 13.70 2.39 -7.74
C ILE A 58 12.46 2.99 -7.09
N SER A 59 12.17 4.26 -7.33
CA SER A 59 11.00 4.94 -6.77
C SER A 59 9.69 4.33 -7.27
N VAL A 60 9.59 3.99 -8.56
CA VAL A 60 8.42 3.29 -9.11
C VAL A 60 8.25 1.93 -8.43
N VAL A 61 9.31 1.14 -8.31
CA VAL A 61 9.26 -0.15 -7.62
C VAL A 61 8.82 0.02 -6.16
N MET A 62 9.40 0.99 -5.45
CA MET A 62 9.03 1.32 -4.07
C MET A 62 7.56 1.70 -3.95
N LEU A 63 7.04 2.51 -4.88
CA LEU A 63 5.63 2.91 -4.91
C LEU A 63 4.73 1.69 -5.09
N PHE A 64 5.06 0.76 -5.98
CA PHE A 64 4.31 -0.49 -6.13
C PHE A 64 4.36 -1.38 -4.87
N LEU A 65 5.53 -1.51 -4.23
CA LEU A 65 5.66 -2.29 -2.98
C LEU A 65 4.88 -1.66 -1.83
N LEU A 66 4.94 -0.33 -1.72
CA LEU A 66 4.18 0.44 -0.75
C LEU A 66 2.69 0.28 -1.01
N GLN A 67 2.24 0.45 -2.25
CA GLN A 67 0.85 0.26 -2.65
C GLN A 67 0.37 -1.16 -2.36
N HIS A 68 1.15 -2.20 -2.68
CA HIS A 68 0.78 -3.58 -2.38
C HIS A 68 0.60 -3.81 -0.87
N THR A 69 1.55 -3.32 -0.06
CA THR A 69 1.52 -3.47 1.40
C THR A 69 0.36 -2.68 2.02
N THR A 70 0.17 -1.43 1.59
CA THR A 70 -0.91 -0.56 2.04
C THR A 70 -2.27 -1.07 1.59
N ASN A 71 -2.41 -1.56 0.36
CA ASN A 71 -3.66 -2.13 -0.14
C ASN A 71 -4.10 -3.34 0.70
N ARG A 72 -3.16 -4.25 1.01
CA ARG A 72 -3.42 -5.39 1.89
C ARG A 72 -3.78 -4.94 3.31
N ALA A 73 -3.10 -3.92 3.84
CA ALA A 73 -3.40 -3.39 5.16
C ALA A 73 -4.79 -2.74 5.22
N ASN A 74 -5.17 -1.96 4.20
CA ASN A 74 -6.48 -1.32 4.09
C ASN A 74 -7.61 -2.36 4.05
N HIS A 75 -7.48 -3.39 3.22
CA HIS A 75 -8.49 -4.45 3.14
C HIS A 75 -8.66 -5.20 4.48
N ALA A 76 -7.57 -5.45 5.20
CA ALA A 76 -7.64 -6.05 6.53
C ALA A 76 -8.32 -5.14 7.58
N VAL A 77 -8.27 -3.82 7.40
CA VAL A 77 -9.00 -2.87 8.24
C VAL A 77 -10.49 -2.89 7.92
N LEU A 78 -10.86 -2.91 6.63
CA LEU A 78 -12.26 -2.96 6.19
C LEU A 78 -12.98 -4.20 6.71
N ILE A 79 -12.39 -5.40 6.55
CA ILE A 79 -12.95 -6.64 7.10
C ILE A 79 -13.18 -6.58 8.62
N LYS A 80 -12.27 -5.94 9.36
CA LYS A 80 -12.42 -5.79 10.81
C LYS A 80 -13.55 -4.83 11.16
N LEU A 81 -13.73 -3.75 10.40
CA LEU A 81 -14.84 -2.81 10.57
C LEU A 81 -16.17 -3.48 10.25
N ASP A 82 -16.23 -4.28 9.18
CA ASP A 82 -17.41 -5.05 8.81
C ASP A 82 -17.84 -6.02 9.93
N GLU A 83 -16.89 -6.70 10.55
CA GLU A 83 -17.19 -7.58 11.69
C GLU A 83 -17.71 -6.79 12.90
N LEU A 84 -17.16 -5.60 13.17
CA LEU A 84 -17.65 -4.71 14.24
C LEU A 84 -19.06 -4.18 13.95
N VAL A 85 -19.34 -3.78 12.72
CA VAL A 85 -20.67 -3.35 12.26
C VAL A 85 -21.66 -4.50 12.43
N ARG A 86 -21.28 -5.71 12.02
CA ARG A 86 -22.12 -6.91 12.15
C ARG A 86 -22.39 -7.31 13.60
N ALA A 87 -21.42 -7.10 14.50
CA ALA A 87 -21.58 -7.39 15.93
C ALA A 87 -22.40 -6.31 16.69
N THR A 88 -22.60 -5.13 16.09
CA THR A 88 -23.31 -4.01 16.71
C THR A 88 -24.82 -4.10 16.46
N THR A 89 -25.62 -4.12 17.52
CA THR A 89 -27.08 -4.16 17.42
C THR A 89 -27.61 -2.81 16.92
N GLY A 90 -28.40 -2.79 15.85
CA GLY A 90 -28.93 -1.56 15.24
C GLY A 90 -28.04 -0.93 14.16
N ALA A 91 -26.87 -1.51 13.88
CA ALA A 91 -26.05 -1.09 12.75
C ALA A 91 -26.71 -1.47 11.40
N ARG A 92 -26.58 -0.61 10.40
CA ARG A 92 -27.26 -0.81 9.11
C ARG A 92 -26.43 -1.73 8.22
N ALA A 93 -27.03 -2.82 7.77
CA ALA A 93 -26.41 -3.78 6.86
C ALA A 93 -26.00 -3.14 5.52
N ASP A 94 -26.60 -2.00 5.14
CA ASP A 94 -26.28 -1.30 3.90
C ASP A 94 -24.85 -0.73 3.86
N PHE A 95 -24.17 -0.58 5.01
CA PHE A 95 -22.76 -0.16 5.08
C PHE A 95 -21.77 -1.31 5.03
N LEU A 96 -22.23 -2.55 5.16
CA LEU A 96 -21.38 -3.73 5.05
C LEU A 96 -20.89 -3.86 3.60
N ASP A 97 -19.60 -4.13 3.43
CA ASP A 97 -18.97 -4.33 2.11
C ASP A 97 -19.18 -3.11 1.18
N LEU A 98 -19.16 -1.91 1.78
CA LEU A 98 -19.40 -0.68 1.03
C LEU A 98 -18.27 -0.39 0.05
N GLU A 99 -17.02 -0.77 0.35
CA GLU A 99 -15.86 -0.51 -0.49
C GLU A 99 -15.94 -1.13 -1.90
N ASP A 100 -16.65 -2.24 -2.03
CA ASP A 100 -16.75 -3.02 -3.28
C ASP A 100 -17.91 -2.54 -4.16
N ARG A 101 -18.75 -1.62 -3.65
CA ARG A 101 -19.85 -1.01 -4.40
C ARG A 101 -19.37 0.07 -5.37
N GLN A 102 -20.20 0.36 -6.36
CA GLN A 102 -19.88 1.41 -7.34
C GLN A 102 -19.86 2.78 -6.66
N VAL A 103 -18.96 3.67 -7.09
CA VAL A 103 -18.78 5.01 -6.46
C VAL A 103 -20.08 5.80 -6.38
N HIS A 104 -20.92 5.75 -7.42
CA HIS A 104 -22.21 6.45 -7.41
C HIS A 104 -23.22 5.86 -6.41
N GLU A 105 -23.12 4.57 -6.08
CA GLU A 105 -23.94 3.94 -5.04
C GLU A 105 -23.47 4.37 -3.65
N GLN A 106 -22.16 4.49 -3.45
CA GLN A 106 -21.56 5.04 -2.22
C GLN A 106 -21.99 6.50 -2.01
N GLU A 107 -21.92 7.32 -3.06
CA GLU A 107 -22.38 8.72 -3.05
C GLU A 107 -23.88 8.81 -2.76
N ALA A 108 -24.71 8.00 -3.42
CA ALA A 108 -26.15 7.98 -3.15
C ALA A 108 -26.49 7.56 -1.71
N LEU A 109 -25.71 6.63 -1.13
CA LEU A 109 -25.86 6.24 0.27
C LEU A 109 -25.46 7.39 1.21
N HIS A 110 -24.36 8.07 0.91
CA HIS A 110 -23.88 9.25 1.63
C HIS A 110 -24.91 10.39 1.61
N ASP A 111 -25.48 10.69 0.44
CA ASP A 111 -26.50 11.73 0.28
C ASP A 111 -27.78 11.42 1.07
N ARG A 112 -28.20 10.15 1.10
CA ARG A 112 -29.35 9.70 1.91
C ARG A 112 -29.12 9.90 3.41
N LEU A 113 -27.88 9.70 3.89
CA LEU A 113 -27.52 9.92 5.30
C LEU A 113 -27.57 11.39 5.69
N ILE A 114 -27.14 12.28 4.80
CA ILE A 114 -27.17 13.72 5.04
C ILE A 114 -28.60 14.27 4.93
N ALA A 115 -29.39 13.76 3.99
CA ALA A 115 -30.75 14.22 3.75
C ALA A 115 -31.75 13.79 4.84
N ASP A 116 -31.52 12.66 5.52
CA ASP A 116 -32.41 12.14 6.56
C ASP A 116 -31.70 11.92 7.92
N PRO A 117 -31.69 12.96 8.79
CA PRO A 117 -31.11 12.88 10.13
C PRO A 117 -31.78 11.87 11.06
N SER A 118 -33.03 11.45 10.76
CA SER A 118 -33.78 10.52 11.61
C SER A 118 -33.33 9.06 11.45
N THR A 119 -32.54 8.78 10.41
CA THR A 119 -31.92 7.46 10.24
C THR A 119 -30.67 7.30 11.08
N ALA A 120 -30.02 8.39 11.53
CA ALA A 120 -28.80 8.36 12.34
C ALA A 120 -29.01 7.47 13.57
N VAL A 121 -28.02 6.62 13.87
CA VAL A 121 -28.10 5.66 14.98
C VAL A 121 -28.44 6.46 16.26
N PRO A 122 -29.52 6.12 16.99
CA PRO A 122 -29.83 6.80 18.24
C PRO A 122 -28.64 6.61 19.18
N GLU A 123 -28.06 7.70 19.68
CA GLU A 123 -27.07 7.59 20.75
C GLU A 123 -27.76 6.96 21.96
N GLU A 124 -27.46 5.69 22.24
CA GLU A 124 -27.86 5.06 23.48
C GLU A 124 -27.19 5.81 24.64
N GLN A 125 -28.00 6.57 25.38
CA GLN A 125 -27.63 7.21 26.65
C GLN A 125 -27.56 6.18 27.78
#